data_AF-A0A838E308-F1
#
_entry.id   AF-A0A838E308-F1
#
_cell.length_a   1.000
_cell.length_b   1.000
_cell.length_c   1.000
_cell.angle_alpha   90.00
_cell.angle_beta   90.00
_cell.angle_gamma   90.00
#
_symmetry.space_group_name_H-M   'P 1'
#
loop_
_entity.id
_entity.type
_entity.pdbx_description
1 polymer ?
#
loop_
_entity_poly.entity_id
_entity_poly.type
_entity_poly.pdbx_seq_one_letter_code
_entity_poly.pdbx_strand_id
1 'polypeptide(L)' 'MGLRLVYPYRVPEAMRRLATEGPPVEHRHALDVAALPPQHTDPFDRLLVVQAQLDIPIATADDTIATCAVEVLRP' A
#
# COMPACT_ATOMS: atom_id res chain seq x y z
N MET A 1 24.12 0.75 -20.15
CA MET A 1 22.67 0.49 -20.27
C MET A 1 22.22 -0.11 -18.95
N GLY A 2 21.62 0.67 -18.06
CA GLY A 2 21.30 0.25 -16.69
C GLY A 2 20.59 1.37 -15.96
N LEU A 3 19.35 1.11 -15.54
CA LEU A 3 18.28 2.06 -15.26
C LEU A 3 18.63 3.19 -14.29
N ARG A 4 18.30 4.41 -14.70
CA ARG A 4 18.24 5.60 -13.83
C ARG A 4 17.08 5.43 -12.86
N LEU A 5 17.37 5.15 -11.59
CA LEU A 5 16.48 5.42 -10.48
C LEU A 5 16.20 6.94 -10.47
N VAL A 6 15.18 7.36 -11.20
CA VAL A 6 14.42 8.56 -10.84
C VAL A 6 13.67 8.20 -9.55
N TYR A 7 13.33 9.17 -8.70
CA TYR A 7 12.42 9.09 -7.53
C TYR A 7 13.07 9.29 -6.15
N PRO A 8 12.96 10.51 -5.63
CA PRO A 8 12.23 10.71 -4.37
C PRO A 8 11.15 11.82 -4.40
N TYR A 9 11.01 12.58 -5.50
CA TYR A 9 10.25 13.85 -5.44
C TYR A 9 8.78 13.78 -5.87
N ARG A 10 8.27 12.64 -6.38
CA ARG A 10 6.93 12.61 -6.98
C ARG A 10 5.80 12.34 -6.00
N VAL A 11 6.01 11.63 -4.89
CA VAL A 11 4.89 11.27 -4.00
C VAL A 11 4.29 12.51 -3.33
N PRO A 12 5.07 13.40 -2.67
CA PRO A 12 4.49 14.62 -2.09
C PRO A 12 3.86 15.55 -3.13
N GLU A 13 4.40 15.59 -4.35
CA GLU A 13 3.83 16.39 -5.44
C GLU A 13 2.51 15.78 -5.97
N ALA A 14 2.45 14.46 -6.17
CA ALA A 14 1.25 13.77 -6.60
C ALA A 14 0.13 13.90 -5.56
N MET A 15 0.45 13.76 -4.27
CA MET A 15 -0.50 13.97 -3.18
C MET A 15 -1.09 15.38 -3.21
N ARG A 16 -0.24 16.42 -3.36
CA ARG A 16 -0.73 17.80 -3.53
C ARG A 16 -1.61 17.98 -4.75
N ARG A 17 -1.24 17.39 -5.90
CA ARG A 17 -2.02 17.50 -7.16
C ARG A 17 -3.37 16.80 -7.07
N LEU A 18 -3.45 15.68 -6.36
CA LEU A 18 -4.66 14.89 -6.16
C LEU A 18 -5.48 15.35 -4.94
N ALA A 19 -4.97 16.34 -4.18
CA ALA A 19 -5.53 16.77 -2.90
C ALA A 19 -5.74 15.58 -1.93
N THR A 20 -4.77 14.68 -1.88
CA THR A 20 -4.79 13.50 -1.00
C THR A 20 -3.76 13.62 0.11
N GLU A 21 -4.05 12.93 1.21
CA GLU A 21 -3.16 12.77 2.35
C GLU A 21 -2.73 11.31 2.47
N GLY A 22 -1.61 11.09 3.14
CA GLY A 22 -1.10 9.74 3.37
C GLY A 22 -1.72 9.19 4.65
N PRO A 23 -2.30 7.98 4.65
CA PRO A 23 -2.80 7.38 5.87
C PRO A 23 -1.64 7.16 6.86
N PRO A 24 -1.86 7.37 8.17
CA PRO A 24 -0.82 7.15 9.16
C PRO A 24 -0.43 5.67 9.25
N VAL A 25 0.84 5.42 9.54
CA VAL A 25 1.33 4.08 9.88
C VAL A 25 1.37 3.95 11.39
N GLU A 26 0.45 3.16 11.94
CA GLU A 26 0.30 2.95 13.39
C GLU A 26 0.87 1.60 13.83
N HIS A 27 1.10 1.45 15.14
CA HIS A 27 1.62 0.21 15.72
C HIS A 27 0.73 -1.01 15.44
N ARG A 28 -0.59 -0.83 15.40
CA ARG A 28 -1.52 -1.91 15.03
C ARG A 28 -1.23 -2.48 13.64
N HIS A 29 -0.84 -1.62 12.68
CA HIS A 29 -0.49 -2.09 11.33
C HIS A 29 0.76 -2.98 11.37
N ALA A 30 1.77 -2.60 12.16
CA ALA A 30 3.00 -3.39 12.29
C ALA A 30 2.74 -4.76 12.95
N LEU A 31 1.87 -4.82 13.95
CA LEU A 31 1.48 -6.07 14.62
C LEU A 31 0.75 -7.01 13.66
N ASP A 32 -0.20 -6.49 12.88
CA ASP A 32 -0.99 -7.30 11.96
C ASP A 32 -0.19 -7.70 10.72
N VAL A 33 0.79 -6.90 10.29
CA VAL A 33 1.74 -7.30 9.23
C VAL A 33 2.46 -8.58 9.63
N ALA A 34 2.87 -8.72 10.90
CA ALA A 34 3.56 -9.92 11.38
C ALA A 34 2.66 -11.19 11.36
N ALA A 35 1.34 -11.02 11.42
CA ALA A 35 0.37 -12.11 11.36
C ALA A 35 0.00 -12.52 9.92
N LEU A 36 0.35 -11.72 8.90
CA LEU A 36 0.03 -12.05 7.51
C LEU A 36 0.76 -13.31 7.02
N PRO A 37 0.12 -14.14 6.17
CA PRO A 37 0.79 -15.21 5.44
C PRO A 37 1.98 -14.66 4.62
N PRO A 38 3.01 -15.48 4.35
CA PRO A 38 4.21 -15.05 3.63
C PRO A 38 3.99 -14.94 2.10
N GLN A 39 2.91 -14.29 1.67
CA GLN A 39 2.53 -14.14 0.26
C GLN A 39 3.37 -13.09 -0.46
N HIS A 40 3.68 -11.97 0.22
CA HIS A 40 4.50 -10.87 -0.31
C HIS A 40 5.87 -10.83 0.37
N THR A 41 6.93 -10.60 -0.42
CA THR A 41 8.29 -10.35 0.09
C THR A 41 8.55 -8.87 0.35
N ASP A 42 7.79 -7.97 -0.27
CA ASP A 42 7.91 -6.53 -0.05
C ASP A 42 7.20 -6.11 1.25
N PRO A 43 7.90 -5.48 2.20
CA PRO A 43 7.30 -5.07 3.47
C PRO A 43 6.24 -3.96 3.32
N PHE A 44 6.31 -3.14 2.27
CA PHE A 44 5.33 -2.08 2.02
C PHE A 44 4.04 -2.62 1.42
N ASP A 45 4.09 -3.63 0.54
CA ASP A 45 2.88 -4.30 0.04
C ASP A 45 2.08 -4.93 1.19
N ARG A 46 2.80 -5.56 2.13
CA ARG A 46 2.19 -6.12 3.34
C ARG A 46 1.53 -5.04 4.20
N LEU A 47 2.18 -3.88 4.33
CA LEU A 47 1.61 -2.76 5.06
C LEU A 47 0.36 -2.21 4.38
N LEU A 48 0.36 -2.10 3.05
CA LEU A 48 -0.81 -1.69 2.27
C LEU A 48 -1.98 -2.67 2.43
N VAL A 49 -1.72 -3.97 2.41
CA VAL A 49 -2.74 -5.01 2.68
C VAL A 49 -3.35 -4.81 4.06
N VAL A 50 -2.54 -4.62 5.10
CA VAL A 50 -3.04 -4.43 6.47
C VAL A 50 -3.83 -3.13 6.63
N GLN A 51 -3.33 -2.02 6.09
CA GLN A 51 -4.11 -0.76 6.09
C GLN A 51 -5.43 -0.94 5.34
N ALA A 52 -5.44 -1.74 4.26
CA ALA A 52 -6.64 -2.02 3.50
C ALA A 52 -7.64 -2.94 4.21
N GLN A 53 -7.16 -3.82 5.10
CA GLN A 53 -8.00 -4.67 5.94
C GLN A 53 -8.61 -3.91 7.13
N LEU A 54 -7.93 -2.88 7.64
CA LEU A 54 -8.29 -2.24 8.91
C LEU A 54 -8.92 -0.86 8.76
N ASP A 55 -8.47 -0.05 7.80
CA ASP A 55 -8.77 1.37 7.78
C ASP A 55 -9.54 1.81 6.54
N ILE A 56 -9.02 1.52 5.35
CA ILE A 56 -9.51 2.14 4.11
C ILE A 56 -9.49 1.16 2.92
N PRO A 57 -10.53 1.13 2.06
CA PRO A 57 -10.51 0.31 0.85
C PRO A 57 -9.33 0.65 -0.07
N ILE A 58 -8.85 -0.33 -0.83
CA ILE A 58 -7.69 -0.17 -1.71
C ILE A 58 -8.10 -0.14 -3.18
N ALA A 59 -7.53 0.81 -3.93
CA ALA A 59 -7.54 0.79 -5.39
C ALA A 59 -6.20 0.22 -5.88
N THR A 60 -6.22 -0.94 -6.52
CA THR A 60 -5.00 -1.61 -7.01
C THR A 60 -5.25 -2.33 -8.33
N ALA A 61 -4.22 -2.37 -9.17
CA ALA A 61 -4.17 -3.24 -10.35
C ALA A 61 -3.42 -4.56 -10.08
N ASP A 62 -2.91 -4.75 -8.85
CA ASP A 62 -2.25 -5.97 -8.42
C ASP A 62 -3.29 -6.99 -7.93
N ASP A 63 -3.47 -8.05 -8.70
CA ASP A 63 -4.39 -9.14 -8.38
C ASP A 63 -3.97 -9.90 -7.11
N THR A 64 -2.68 -9.93 -6.78
CA THR A 64 -2.18 -10.59 -5.56
C THR A 64 -2.77 -9.90 -4.33
N ILE A 65 -2.65 -8.56 -4.27
CA ILE A 65 -3.22 -7.75 -3.19
C ILE A 65 -4.75 -7.91 -3.15
N ALA A 66 -5.41 -7.96 -4.30
CA ALA A 66 -6.87 -8.14 -4.38
C ALA A 66 -7.37 -9.46 -3.77
N THR A 67 -6.51 -10.49 -3.66
CA THR A 67 -6.86 -11.76 -3.00
C THR A 67 -6.65 -11.77 -1.49
N CYS A 68 -6.03 -10.74 -0.90
CA CYS A 68 -5.68 -10.69 0.51
C CYS A 68 -6.84 -10.29 1.44
N ALA A 69 -8.08 -10.66 1.11
CA ALA A 69 -9.28 -10.34 1.88
C ALA A 69 -9.43 -8.84 2.21
N VAL A 70 -9.15 -7.99 1.21
CA VAL A 70 -9.29 -6.53 1.29
C VAL A 70 -10.54 -6.07 0.53
N GLU A 71 -11.09 -4.92 0.91
CA GLU A 71 -12.09 -4.25 0.07
C GLU A 71 -11.39 -3.56 -1.10
N VAL A 72 -11.71 -3.97 -2.33
CA VAL A 72 -11.12 -3.40 -3.55
C VAL A 72 -12.09 -2.42 -4.21
N LEU A 73 -11.64 -1.17 -4.39
CA LEU A 73 -12.34 -0.18 -5.19
C LEU A 73 -12.16 -0.50 -6.68
N ARG A 74 -13.25 -0.83 -7.35
CA ARG A 74 -13.32 -0.95 -8.81
C ARG A 74 -13.87 0.37 -9.37
N PRO A 75 -13.27 0.94 -10.43
CA PRO A 75 -13.82 2.12 -11.11
C PRO A 75 -15.17 1.85 -11.76
#